data_AF-A0A9D1MH47-F1
#
_entry.id   AF-A0A9D1MH47-F1
#
_cell.length_a   1.000
_cell.length_b   1.000
_cell.length_c   1.000
_cell.angle_alpha   90.00
_cell.angle_beta   90.00
_cell.angle_gamma   90.00
#
_symmetry.space_group_name_H-M   'P 1'
#
loop_
_entity.id
_entity.type
_entity.pdbx_description
1 polymer ?
#
loop_
_entity_poly.entity_id
_entity_poly.type
_entity_poly.pdbx_seq_one_letter_code
_entity_poly.pdbx_strand_id
1 'polypeptide(L)'
;VAVEAYFKTRSAIINDYLAFIRYAKRETEFLKTDAEQLIKDYRSGSEFGKILEGALTALKEGKPPICAADKLKPKANEEISAFFKGLTECDYYSKDALFAYSLSTAEELKRQSDKDLKQKGELIKKLTFLLGIGLVVLLI
;
A
#
# COMPACT_ATOMS: atom_id res chain seq x y z
N VAL A 1 -18.53 6.74 -7.35
CA VAL A 1 -18.66 7.70 -6.23
C VAL A 1 -17.29 7.95 -5.62
N ALA A 2 -16.97 9.17 -5.15
CA ALA A 2 -15.65 9.53 -4.60
C ALA A 2 -15.15 8.57 -3.49
N VAL A 3 -16.06 8.05 -2.68
CA VAL A 3 -15.75 7.08 -1.62
C VAL A 3 -15.29 5.73 -2.19
N GLU A 4 -15.91 5.24 -3.27
CA GLU A 4 -15.48 4.00 -3.93
C GLU A 4 -14.10 4.16 -4.56
N ALA A 5 -13.82 5.31 -5.18
CA ALA A 5 -12.49 5.63 -5.72
C ALA A 5 -11.43 5.62 -4.61
N TYR A 6 -11.73 6.22 -3.43
CA TYR A 6 -10.85 6.19 -2.27
C TYR A 6 -10.46 4.75 -1.85
N PHE A 7 -11.43 3.84 -1.73
CA PHE A 7 -11.14 2.45 -1.36
C PHE A 7 -10.41 1.67 -2.46
N LYS A 8 -10.71 1.95 -3.73
CA LYS A 8 -9.97 1.36 -4.86
C LYS A 8 -8.50 1.81 -4.86
N THR A 9 -8.23 3.10 -4.67
CA THR A 9 -6.86 3.62 -4.59
C THR A 9 -6.10 3.01 -3.41
N ARG A 10 -6.72 2.93 -2.22
CA ARG A 10 -6.12 2.24 -1.07
C ARG A 10 -5.73 0.79 -1.40
N SER A 11 -6.65 0.04 -2.02
CA SER A 11 -6.39 -1.35 -2.41
C SER A 11 -5.25 -1.44 -3.42
N ALA A 12 -5.21 -0.54 -4.42
CA ALA A 12 -4.12 -0.47 -5.40
C ALA A 12 -2.76 -0.23 -4.74
N ILE A 13 -2.67 0.72 -3.79
CA ILE A 13 -1.43 0.99 -3.05
C ILE A 13 -0.95 -0.25 -2.29
N ILE A 14 -1.86 -0.93 -1.58
CA ILE A 14 -1.50 -2.12 -0.78
C ILE A 14 -1.08 -3.29 -1.68
N ASN A 15 -1.74 -3.47 -2.83
CA ASN A 15 -1.36 -4.50 -3.79
C ASN A 15 0.02 -4.25 -4.39
N ASP A 16 0.33 -3.01 -4.76
CA ASP A 16 1.63 -2.65 -5.30
C ASP A 16 2.73 -2.72 -4.24
N TYR A 17 2.43 -2.37 -2.99
CA TYR A 17 3.35 -2.59 -1.86
C TYR A 17 3.69 -4.08 -1.68
N LEU A 18 2.68 -4.94 -1.71
CA LEU A 18 2.85 -6.38 -1.59
C LEU A 18 3.61 -6.99 -2.79
N ALA A 19 3.36 -6.49 -4.00
CA ALA A 19 4.14 -6.84 -5.18
C ALA A 19 5.60 -6.36 -5.08
N PHE A 20 5.82 -5.16 -4.52
CA PHE A 20 7.16 -4.64 -4.26
C PHE A 20 7.93 -5.47 -3.24
N ILE A 21 7.32 -5.90 -2.13
CA ILE A 21 7.98 -6.78 -1.15
C ILE A 21 8.45 -8.08 -1.84
N ARG A 22 7.61 -8.68 -2.70
CA ARG A 22 7.96 -9.91 -3.44
C ARG A 22 9.06 -9.69 -4.47
N TYR A 23 9.05 -8.53 -5.13
CA TYR A 23 10.14 -8.11 -6.02
C TYR A 23 11.43 -7.93 -5.23
N ALA A 24 11.41 -7.12 -4.17
CA ALA A 24 12.56 -6.83 -3.32
C ALA A 24 13.18 -8.10 -2.76
N LYS A 25 12.37 -9.02 -2.21
CA LYS A 25 12.83 -10.32 -1.72
C LYS A 25 13.65 -11.07 -2.77
N ARG A 26 13.06 -11.25 -3.96
CA ARG A 26 13.71 -11.95 -5.09
C ARG A 26 15.05 -11.30 -5.44
N GLU A 27 15.06 -10.00 -5.66
CA GLU A 27 16.27 -9.28 -6.07
C GLU A 27 17.35 -9.30 -4.99
N THR A 28 16.99 -9.20 -3.70
CA THR A 28 17.97 -9.31 -2.61
C THR A 28 18.54 -10.72 -2.46
N GLU A 29 17.74 -11.76 -2.69
CA GLU A 29 18.18 -13.16 -2.61
C GLU A 29 19.11 -13.51 -3.78
N PHE A 30 18.77 -13.09 -5.00
CA PHE A 30 19.48 -13.50 -6.21
C PHE A 30 20.60 -12.56 -6.64
N LEU A 31 20.39 -11.24 -6.54
CA LEU A 31 21.28 -10.23 -7.12
C LEU A 31 22.00 -9.40 -6.05
N LYS A 32 21.63 -9.57 -4.78
CA LYS A 32 22.17 -8.79 -3.64
C LYS A 32 22.03 -7.27 -3.84
N THR A 33 20.98 -6.86 -4.55
CA THR A 33 20.68 -5.46 -4.87
C THR A 33 20.43 -4.65 -3.59
N ASP A 34 21.00 -3.45 -3.52
CA ASP A 34 20.76 -2.53 -2.40
C ASP A 34 19.37 -1.87 -2.45
N ALA A 35 18.95 -1.28 -1.33
CA ALA A 35 17.62 -0.69 -1.20
C ALA A 35 17.34 0.45 -2.19
N GLU A 36 18.35 1.26 -2.52
CA GLU A 36 18.18 2.39 -3.43
C GLU A 36 17.88 1.89 -4.84
N GLN A 37 18.66 0.91 -5.29
CA GLN A 37 18.51 0.31 -6.61
C GLN A 37 17.19 -0.47 -6.74
N LEU A 38 16.77 -1.19 -5.68
CA LEU A 38 15.44 -1.85 -5.65
C LEU A 38 14.29 -0.86 -5.84
N ILE A 39 14.32 0.27 -5.13
CA ILE A 39 13.27 1.29 -5.20
C ILE A 39 13.28 1.98 -6.57
N LYS A 40 14.47 2.25 -7.11
CA LYS A 40 14.65 2.90 -8.41
C LYS A 40 14.15 2.04 -9.58
N ASP A 41 14.39 0.74 -9.52
CA ASP A 41 14.07 -0.18 -10.63
C ASP A 41 12.61 -0.62 -10.63
N TYR A 42 11.97 -0.66 -9.46
CA TYR A 42 10.56 -1.05 -9.38
C TYR A 42 9.64 0.03 -9.94
N ARG A 43 8.94 -0.30 -11.04
CA ARG A 43 7.96 0.58 -11.68
C ARG A 43 6.56 0.26 -11.19
N SER A 44 5.96 1.22 -10.47
CA SER A 44 4.56 1.17 -10.03
C SER A 44 3.75 2.26 -10.73
N GLY A 45 2.65 1.87 -11.39
CA GLY A 45 1.71 2.80 -12.03
C GLY A 45 0.70 3.42 -11.07
N SER A 46 0.62 2.94 -9.82
CA SER A 46 -0.30 3.48 -8.81
C SER A 46 0.32 4.63 -7.99
N GLU A 47 -0.45 5.19 -7.05
CA GLU A 47 0.05 6.13 -6.04
C GLU A 47 1.20 5.57 -5.20
N PHE A 48 1.39 4.25 -5.15
CA PHE A 48 2.57 3.64 -4.52
C PHE A 48 3.87 4.07 -5.21
N GLY A 49 3.84 4.38 -6.51
CA GLY A 49 5.00 4.94 -7.22
C GLY A 49 5.49 6.26 -6.62
N LYS A 50 4.57 7.13 -6.19
CA LYS A 50 4.92 8.38 -5.50
C LYS A 50 5.51 8.14 -4.12
N ILE A 51 5.04 7.09 -3.44
CA ILE A 51 5.60 6.66 -2.14
C ILE A 51 7.05 6.19 -2.33
N LEU A 52 7.32 5.42 -3.39
CA LEU A 52 8.67 4.99 -3.76
C LEU A 52 9.59 6.16 -4.12
N GLU A 53 9.10 7.14 -4.88
CA GLU A 53 9.86 8.37 -5.20
C GLU A 53 10.22 9.17 -3.94
N GLY A 54 9.28 9.29 -3.01
CA GLY A 54 9.52 9.91 -1.70
C GLY A 54 10.54 9.14 -0.87
N ALA A 55 10.43 7.81 -0.84
CA ALA A 55 11.40 6.95 -0.16
C ALA A 55 12.80 7.06 -0.78
N LEU A 56 12.90 7.06 -2.12
CA LEU A 56 14.17 7.22 -2.83
C LEU A 56 14.84 8.55 -2.50
N THR A 57 14.07 9.63 -2.45
CA THR A 57 14.58 10.96 -2.07
C THR A 57 15.11 10.94 -0.63
N ALA A 58 14.36 10.37 0.32
CA ALA A 58 14.78 10.27 1.70
C ALA A 58 16.10 9.47 1.85
N LEU A 59 16.23 8.35 1.15
CA LEU A 59 17.46 7.55 1.15
C LEU A 59 18.67 8.32 0.63
N LYS A 60 18.52 9.06 -0.47
CA LYS A 60 19.59 9.90 -1.03
C LYS A 60 20.00 11.04 -0.10
N GLU A 61 19.09 11.51 0.74
CA GLU A 61 19.35 12.51 1.77
C GLU A 61 19.92 11.91 3.08
N GLY A 62 20.08 10.59 3.16
CA GLY A 62 20.51 9.91 4.38
C GLY A 62 19.47 9.92 5.50
N LYS A 63 18.18 10.09 5.16
CA LYS A 63 17.05 10.11 6.08
C LYS A 63 16.26 8.80 6.00
N PRO A 64 15.64 8.37 7.12
CA PRO A 64 14.77 7.20 7.09
C PRO A 64 13.55 7.49 6.20
N PRO A 65 13.17 6.58 5.28
CA PRO A 65 11.97 6.73 4.48
C PRO A 65 10.70 6.70 5.34
N ILE A 66 9.80 7.66 5.12
CA ILE A 66 8.52 7.74 5.83
C ILE A 66 7.39 7.71 4.80
N CYS A 67 6.39 6.87 5.06
CA CYS A 67 5.15 6.81 4.30
C CYS A 67 4.06 7.62 5.03
N ALA A 68 3.45 8.58 4.33
CA ALA A 68 2.37 9.41 4.85
C ALA A 68 1.27 9.59 3.79
N ALA A 69 0.75 8.48 3.25
CA ALA A 69 -0.32 8.53 2.27
C ALA A 69 -1.69 8.72 2.95
N ASP A 70 -2.47 9.71 2.50
CA ASP A 70 -3.81 10.05 2.99
C ASP A 70 -4.86 8.95 2.70
N LYS A 71 -4.60 8.15 1.66
CA LYS A 71 -5.44 7.00 1.30
C LYS A 71 -5.20 5.79 2.22
N LEU A 72 -4.10 5.75 2.95
CA LEU A 72 -3.75 4.66 3.85
C LEU A 72 -4.24 4.92 5.28
N LYS A 73 -4.51 3.84 6.02
CA LYS A 73 -4.73 3.93 7.47
C LYS A 73 -3.37 4.14 8.16
N PRO A 74 -3.31 4.74 9.37
CA PRO A 74 -2.06 4.96 10.10
C PRO A 74 -1.19 3.70 10.20
N LYS A 75 -1.79 2.56 10.57
CA LYS A 75 -1.09 1.27 10.61
C LYS A 75 -0.41 0.91 9.28
N ALA A 76 -1.06 1.12 8.14
CA ALA A 76 -0.45 0.79 6.85
C ALA A 76 0.72 1.73 6.51
N ASN A 77 0.61 3.02 6.87
CA ASN A 77 1.73 3.97 6.74
C ASN A 77 2.93 3.56 7.62
N GLU A 78 2.66 3.15 8.86
CA GLU A 78 3.67 2.66 9.80
C GLU A 78 4.40 1.42 9.27
N GLU A 79 3.66 0.42 8.80
CA GLU A 79 4.24 -0.83 8.27
C GLU A 79 5.10 -0.59 7.02
N ILE A 80 4.64 0.25 6.08
CA ILE A 80 5.42 0.60 4.88
C ILE A 80 6.71 1.34 5.27
N SER A 81 6.62 2.27 6.22
CA SER A 81 7.81 3.00 6.73
C SER A 81 8.80 2.05 7.42
N ALA A 82 8.28 1.16 8.27
CA ALA A 82 9.08 0.15 8.96
C ALA A 82 9.77 -0.79 7.98
N PHE A 83 9.09 -1.20 6.90
CA PHE A 83 9.70 -2.01 5.86
C PHE A 83 10.85 -1.31 5.16
N PHE A 84 10.67 -0.05 4.72
CA PHE A 84 11.75 0.69 4.07
C PHE A 84 12.96 0.90 4.99
N LYS A 85 12.71 1.21 6.27
CA LYS A 85 13.76 1.31 7.29
C LYS A 85 14.48 -0.03 7.47
N GLY A 86 13.73 -1.12 7.60
CA GLY A 86 14.30 -2.46 7.69
C GLY A 86 15.13 -2.83 6.47
N LEU A 87 14.69 -2.45 5.27
CA LEU A 87 15.39 -2.76 4.02
C LEU A 87 16.80 -2.14 3.97
N THR A 88 16.98 -0.99 4.63
CA THR A 88 18.26 -0.28 4.71
C THR A 88 19.12 -0.69 5.90
N GLU A 89 18.51 -1.05 7.03
CA GLU A 89 19.22 -1.28 8.30
C GLU A 89 19.47 -2.77 8.61
N CYS A 90 18.67 -3.69 8.05
CA CYS A 90 18.82 -5.11 8.34
C CYS A 90 20.07 -5.71 7.70
N ASP A 91 20.81 -6.48 8.50
CA ASP A 91 21.84 -7.38 7.99
C ASP A 91 21.22 -8.51 7.14
N TYR A 92 22.07 -9.22 6.41
CA TYR A 92 21.63 -10.27 5.48
C TYR A 92 20.79 -11.36 6.16
N TYR A 93 21.13 -11.75 7.39
CA TYR A 93 20.42 -12.79 8.14
C TYR A 93 19.04 -12.32 8.64
N SER A 94 18.89 -11.03 8.89
CA SER A 94 17.63 -10.42 9.34
C SER A 94 16.68 -10.06 8.18
N LYS A 95 17.19 -10.02 6.93
CA LYS A 95 16.37 -9.70 5.76
C LYS A 95 15.28 -10.73 5.49
N ASP A 96 15.56 -12.02 5.68
CA ASP A 96 14.53 -13.06 5.49
C ASP A 96 13.37 -12.90 6.48
N ALA A 97 13.69 -12.59 7.74
CA ALA A 97 12.69 -12.32 8.77
C ALA A 97 11.89 -11.05 8.46
N LEU A 98 12.56 -9.99 7.98
CA LEU A 98 11.90 -8.76 7.53
C LEU A 98 10.91 -9.04 6.40
N PHE A 99 11.32 -9.78 5.37
CA PHE A 99 10.45 -10.10 4.24
C PHE A 99 9.28 -10.99 4.66
N ALA A 100 9.52 -12.02 5.47
CA ALA A 100 8.47 -12.91 5.97
C ALA A 100 7.41 -12.14 6.79
N TYR A 101 7.88 -11.30 7.73
CA TYR A 101 7.01 -10.43 8.52
C TYR A 101 6.22 -9.46 7.62
N SER A 102 6.90 -8.75 6.73
CA SER A 102 6.28 -7.71 5.89
C SER A 102 5.28 -8.30 4.89
N LEU A 103 5.57 -9.48 4.33
CA LEU A 103 4.60 -10.21 3.49
C LEU A 103 3.35 -10.59 4.27
N SER A 104 3.51 -11.17 5.47
CA SER A 104 2.38 -11.56 6.31
C SER A 104 1.50 -10.36 6.66
N THR A 105 2.11 -9.26 7.08
CA THR A 105 1.40 -8.04 7.45
C THR A 105 0.75 -7.37 6.23
N ALA A 106 1.42 -7.30 5.08
CA ALA A 106 0.86 -6.76 3.86
C ALA A 106 -0.34 -7.58 3.34
N GLU A 107 -0.29 -8.92 3.46
CA GLU A 107 -1.42 -9.79 3.13
C GLU A 107 -2.63 -9.53 4.02
N GLU A 108 -2.41 -9.31 5.31
CA GLU A 108 -3.49 -8.97 6.24
C GLU A 108 -4.07 -7.58 5.95
N LEU A 109 -3.23 -6.57 5.67
CA LEU A 109 -3.67 -5.26 5.21
C LEU A 109 -4.52 -5.36 3.93
N LYS A 110 -4.11 -6.21 2.99
CA LYS A 110 -4.88 -6.48 1.76
C LYS A 110 -6.23 -7.08 2.07
N ARG A 111 -6.31 -8.12 2.91
CA ARG A 111 -7.58 -8.76 3.32
C ARG A 111 -8.54 -7.74 3.94
N GLN A 112 -8.02 -6.87 4.81
CA GLN A 112 -8.79 -5.80 5.43
C GLN A 112 -9.27 -4.76 4.41
N SER A 113 -8.41 -4.37 3.47
CA SER A 113 -8.79 -3.43 2.40
C SER A 113 -9.85 -4.01 1.47
N ASP A 114 -9.77 -5.30 1.13
CA ASP A 114 -10.74 -5.98 0.29
C ASP A 114 -12.10 -6.12 1.00
N LYS A 115 -12.08 -6.39 2.31
CA LYS A 115 -13.28 -6.40 3.15
C LYS A 115 -13.92 -5.01 3.21
N ASP A 116 -13.13 -3.96 3.45
CA ASP A 116 -13.60 -2.57 3.47
C ASP A 116 -14.22 -2.19 2.13
N LEU A 117 -13.58 -2.54 1.01
CA LEU A 117 -14.09 -2.25 -0.35
C LEU A 117 -15.42 -2.96 -0.62
N LYS A 118 -15.55 -4.24 -0.25
CA LYS A 118 -16.79 -5.00 -0.41
C LYS A 118 -17.92 -4.45 0.47
N GLN A 119 -17.68 -4.32 1.77
CA GLN A 119 -18.71 -3.90 2.73
C GLN A 119 -19.16 -2.46 2.50
N LYS A 120 -18.22 -1.53 2.31
CA LYS A 120 -18.57 -0.11 2.11
C LYS A 120 -19.06 0.17 0.69
N GLY A 121 -18.58 -0.58 -0.30
CA GLY A 121 -19.12 -0.55 -1.66
C GLY A 121 -20.59 -0.96 -1.72
N GLU A 122 -20.98 -2.02 -1.01
CA GLU A 122 -22.39 -2.44 -0.90
C GLU A 122 -23.24 -1.44 -0.13
N LEU A 123 -22.73 -0.90 0.98
CA LEU A 123 -23.46 0.08 1.78
C LEU A 123 -23.76 1.35 0.97
N ILE A 124 -22.79 1.84 0.19
CA ILE A 124 -22.98 2.99 -0.71
C ILE A 124 -24.02 2.67 -1.78
N LYS A 125 -23.96 1.50 -2.42
CA LYS A 125 -24.97 1.10 -3.42
C LYS A 125 -26.38 1.10 -2.84
N LYS A 126 -26.55 0.57 -1.61
CA LYS A 126 -27.84 0.57 -0.91
C LYS A 126 -28.32 1.98 -0.58
N LEU A 127 -27.44 2.86 -0.11
CA LEU A 127 -27.76 4.26 0.18
C LEU A 127 -28.16 5.05 -1.08
N THR A 128 -27.41 4.89 -2.18
CA THR A 128 -27.73 5.57 -3.46
C THR A 128 -29.05 5.07 -4.02
N PHE A 129 -29.36 3.77 -3.88
CA PHE A 129 -30.64 3.19 -4.29
C PHE A 129 -31.81 3.74 -3.47
N LEU A 130 -31.68 3.82 -2.14
CA LEU A 130 -32.69 4.39 -1.25
C LEU A 130 -32.93 5.88 -1.53
N LEU A 131 -31.87 6.66 -1.76
CA LEU A 131 -31.99 8.07 -2.15
C LEU A 131 -32.66 8.23 -3.52
N GLY A 132 -32.36 7.35 -4.48
CA GLY A 132 -33.02 7.32 -5.77
C GLY A 132 -34.52 7.05 -5.67
N ILE A 133 -34.93 6.08 -4.83
CA ILE A 133 -36.35 5.80 -4.57
C ILE A 133 -37.03 6.96 -3.84
N GLY A 134 -36.37 7.53 -2.81
CA GLY A 134 -36.92 8.67 -2.06
C GLY A 134 -37.16 9.91 -2.93
N LEU A 135 -36.27 10.17 -3.89
CA LEU A 135 -36.45 11.25 -4.88
C LEU A 135 -37.63 11.00 -5.82
N VAL A 136 -37.85 9.76 -6.25
CA VAL A 136 -38.98 9.39 -7.11
C VAL A 136 -40.32 9.52 -6.36
N VAL A 137 -40.37 9.15 -5.08
CA VAL A 137 -41.58 9.29 -4.25
C VAL A 137 -41.92 10.76 -3.94
N LEU A 138 -40.92 11.65 -3.88
CA LEU A 138 -41.13 13.10 -3.69
C LEU A 138 -41.57 13.84 -4.98
N LEU A 139 -41.43 13.21 -6.14
CA LEU A 139 -41.79 13.78 -7.45
C LEU A 139 -43.16 13.31 -7.98
N ILE A 140 -43.84 12.41 -7.26
CA ILE A 140 -45.21 11.92 -7.52
C ILE A 140 -46.16 12.57 -6.52
#